data_AF-A0A9E1PDG8-F1
#
_entry.id   AF-A0A9E1PDG8-F1
#
_cell.length_a   1.000
_cell.length_b   1.000
_cell.length_c   1.000
_cell.angle_alpha   90.00
_cell.angle_beta   90.00
_cell.angle_gamma   90.00
#
_symmetry.space_group_name_H-M   'P 1'
#
loop_
_entity.id
_entity.type
_entity.pdbx_description
1 polymer ?
#
loop_
_entity_poly.entity_id
_entity_poly.type
_entity_poly.pdbx_seq_one_letter_code
_entity_poly.pdbx_strand_id
1 'polypeptide(L)' 'GDPIISFVEHQTTGGYPKIANVIMADLYKVGQLKPGDKIKFDLVTIEEAEELRFEQLAFINNLEKND' A
#
# COMPACT_ATOMS: atom_id res chain seq x y z
N GLY A 1 -1.42 -4.48 -21.58
CA GLY A 1 -2.34 -5.08 -20.59
C GLY A 1 -2.66 -4.01 -19.58
N ASP A 2 -3.88 -4.03 -19.03
CA ASP A 2 -4.35 -3.02 -18.07
C ASP A 2 -4.22 -3.59 -16.66
N PRO A 3 -3.25 -3.10 -15.85
CA PRO A 3 -3.04 -3.64 -14.50
C PRO A 3 -4.22 -3.27 -13.58
N ILE A 4 -4.56 -4.20 -12.69
CA ILE A 4 -5.59 -4.01 -11.66
C ILE A 4 -4.91 -4.13 -10.30
N ILE A 5 -5.12 -3.15 -9.42
CA ILE A 5 -4.70 -3.25 -8.03
C ILE A 5 -5.76 -4.02 -7.25
N SER A 6 -5.43 -5.25 -6.83
CA SER A 6 -6.27 -6.02 -5.92
C SER A 6 -6.20 -5.43 -4.51
N PHE A 7 -7.31 -4.87 -4.03
CA PHE A 7 -7.39 -4.23 -2.71
C PHE A 7 -7.94 -5.18 -1.63
N VAL A 8 -8.37 -4.65 -0.48
CA VAL A 8 -8.69 -5.45 0.72
C VAL A 8 -9.84 -6.46 0.53
N GLU A 9 -10.73 -6.24 -0.44
CA GLU A 9 -11.86 -7.14 -0.74
C GLU A 9 -11.59 -8.11 -1.91
N HIS A 10 -10.34 -8.25 -2.34
CA HIS A 10 -10.01 -9.15 -3.46
C HIS A 10 -10.28 -10.62 -3.13
N GLN A 11 -10.63 -11.40 -4.16
CA GLN A 11 -10.71 -12.86 -4.03
C GLN A 11 -9.34 -13.44 -3.64
N THR A 12 -9.34 -14.38 -2.70
CA THR A 12 -8.12 -15.06 -2.21
C THR A 12 -7.45 -15.92 -3.28
N THR A 13 -8.21 -16.37 -4.27
CA THR A 13 -7.71 -17.11 -5.44
C THR A 13 -7.71 -16.19 -6.66
N GLY A 14 -6.60 -16.14 -7.40
CA GLY A 14 -6.49 -15.37 -8.64
C GLY A 14 -5.79 -16.16 -9.74
N GLY A 15 -6.31 -16.08 -10.97
CA GLY A 15 -5.70 -16.68 -12.17
C GLY A 15 -4.77 -15.74 -12.94
N TYR A 16 -4.60 -14.49 -12.49
CA TYR A 16 -3.77 -13.49 -13.15
C TYR A 16 -2.37 -13.40 -12.52
N PRO A 17 -1.31 -13.21 -13.33
CA PRO A 17 0.03 -13.01 -12.83
C PRO A 17 0.13 -11.72 -11.98
N LYS A 18 0.74 -11.82 -10.80
CA LYS A 18 1.04 -10.67 -9.94
C LYS A 18 2.44 -10.16 -10.25
N ILE A 19 2.54 -8.97 -10.85
CA ILE A 19 3.82 -8.38 -11.26
C ILE A 19 4.50 -7.55 -10.15
N ALA A 20 3.72 -7.08 -9.17
CA ALA A 20 4.18 -6.28 -8.04
C ALA A 20 3.14 -6.31 -6.91
N ASN A 21 3.53 -5.87 -5.70
CA ASN A 21 2.62 -5.63 -4.58
C ASN A 21 2.88 -4.23 -4.00
N VAL A 22 1.82 -3.52 -3.62
CA VAL A 22 1.93 -2.26 -2.88
C VAL A 22 2.29 -2.58 -1.43
N ILE A 23 3.26 -1.86 -0.87
CA ILE A 23 3.69 -2.06 0.52
C ILE A 23 2.57 -1.66 1.49
N MET A 24 2.56 -2.29 2.66
CA MET A 24 1.54 -2.04 3.68
C MET A 24 1.51 -0.57 4.12
N ALA A 25 2.68 0.06 4.24
CA ALA A 25 2.81 1.46 4.63
C ALA A 25 2.05 2.41 3.69
N ASP A 26 1.91 2.06 2.41
CA ASP A 26 1.30 2.91 1.38
C ASP A 26 -0.13 2.50 0.99
N LEU A 27 -0.67 1.45 1.60
CA LEU A 27 -2.00 0.93 1.27
C LEU A 27 -3.10 1.99 1.43
N TYR A 28 -2.96 2.89 2.41
CA TYR A 28 -3.90 4.00 2.63
C TYR A 28 -3.92 5.00 1.45
N LYS A 29 -2.78 5.20 0.76
CA LYS A 29 -2.70 6.09 -0.41
C LYS A 29 -3.55 5.54 -1.55
N VAL A 30 -3.48 4.22 -1.77
CA VAL A 30 -4.30 3.52 -2.78
C VAL A 30 -5.80 3.61 -2.43
N GLY A 31 -6.15 3.45 -1.15
CA GLY A 31 -7.54 3.53 -0.68
C GLY A 31 -8.19 4.91 -0.86
N GLN A 32 -7.41 5.97 -1.10
CA GLN A 32 -7.90 7.33 -1.31
C GLN A 32 -7.97 7.76 -2.78
N LEU A 33 -7.57 6.89 -3.72
CA LEU A 33 -7.59 7.21 -5.16
C LEU A 33 -9.01 7.36 -5.70
N LYS A 34 -9.19 8.32 -6.61
CA LYS A 34 -10.44 8.61 -7.33
C LYS A 34 -10.29 8.33 -8.83
N PRO A 35 -11.41 8.13 -9.55
CA PRO A 35 -11.37 8.02 -11.00
C PRO A 35 -10.66 9.23 -11.64
N GLY A 36 -9.66 8.96 -12.48
CA GLY A 36 -8.86 9.99 -13.15
C GLY A 36 -7.59 10.41 -12.40
N ASP A 37 -7.38 9.94 -11.16
CA ASP A 37 -6.11 10.16 -10.46
C ASP A 37 -4.96 9.48 -11.21
N LYS A 38 -3.80 10.15 -11.18
CA LYS A 38 -2.57 9.64 -11.76
C LYS A 38 -1.64 9.17 -10.65
N ILE A 39 -1.10 7.97 -10.81
CA ILE A 39 -0.15 7.37 -9.89
C ILE A 39 1.11 6.92 -10.63
N LYS A 40 2.21 6.82 -9.88
CA LYS A 40 3.47 6.22 -10.32
C LYS A 40 3.90 5.23 -9.25
N PHE A 41 4.36 4.07 -9.68
CA PHE A 41 4.97 3.09 -8.79
C PHE A 41 6.49 3.29 -8.80
N ASP A 42 7.08 3.23 -7.62
CA ASP A 42 8.53 3.17 -7.45
C ASP A 42 8.86 1.83 -6.80
N LEU A 43 9.95 1.21 -7.26
CA LEU A 43 10.45 -0.03 -6.67
C LEU A 43 11.11 0.29 -5.35
N VAL A 44 10.81 -0.53 -4.34
CA VAL A 44 11.40 -0.44 -3.01
C VAL A 44 11.92 -1.81 -2.60
N THR A 45 12.94 -1.83 -1.74
CA THR A 45 13.41 -3.06 -1.12
C THR A 45 12.48 -3.50 0.01
N ILE A 46 12.68 -4.71 0.52
CA ILE A 46 11.91 -5.21 1.67
C ILE A 46 12.26 -4.39 2.92
N GLU A 47 13.54 -4.04 3.07
CA GLU A 47 14.05 -3.24 4.19
C GLU A 47 13.42 -1.85 4.21
N GLU A 48 13.38 -1.15 3.07
CA GLU A 48 12.71 0.15 2.94
C GLU A 48 11.20 0.05 3.27
N ALA A 49 10.56 -1.03 2.80
CA ALA A 49 9.14 -1.26 3.08
C ALA A 49 8.85 -1.48 4.57
N GLU A 50 9.74 -2.19 5.27
CA GLU A 50 9.67 -2.42 6.72
C GLU A 50 9.94 -1.15 7.52
N GLU A 51 10.98 -0.39 7.16
CA GLU A 51 11.31 0.89 7.78
C GLU A 51 10.12 1.86 7.71
N LEU A 52 9.57 2.08 6.51
CA LEU A 52 8.38 2.93 6.31
C LEU A 52 7.17 2.46 7.12
N ARG A 53 7.01 1.14 7.26
CA ARG A 53 5.93 0.55 8.06
C ARG A 53 6.11 0.82 9.56
N PHE A 54 7.34 0.72 10.07
CA PHE A 54 7.63 1.02 11.47
C PHE A 54 7.48 2.51 11.78
N GLU A 55 7.94 3.39 10.90
CA GLU A 55 7.74 4.85 11.02
C GLU A 55 6.26 5.21 11.09
N GLN A 56 5.43 4.62 10.21
CA GLN A 56 3.99 4.81 10.23
C GLN A 56 3.36 4.37 11.56
N LEU A 57 3.76 3.21 12.09
CA LEU A 57 3.25 2.73 13.39
C LEU A 57 3.67 3.64 14.53
N ALA A 58 4.93 4.07 14.56
CA ALA A 58 5.44 4.99 15.57
C ALA A 58 4.67 6.30 15.55
N PHE A 59 4.39 6.84 14.37
CA PHE A 59 3.58 8.04 14.19
C PHE A 59 2.16 7.87 14.75
N ILE A 60 1.45 6.81 14.36
CA ILE A 60 0.08 6.52 14.84
C ILE A 60 0.06 6.37 16.37
N ASN A 61 0.98 5.57 16.93
CA ASN A 61 1.07 5.37 18.37
C ASN A 61 1.37 6.66 19.14
N ASN A 62 2.09 7.62 18.53
CA ASN A 62 2.34 8.92 19.14
C ASN A 62 1.10 9.81 19.11
N LEU A 63 0.21 9.68 18.12
CA LEU A 63 -1.07 10.40 18.12
C LEU A 63 -1.97 9.89 19.26
N GLU A 64 -2.09 8.58 19.41
CA GLU A 64 -2.93 7.98 20.48
C GLU A 64 -2.48 8.34 21.91
N LYS A 65 -1.20 8.65 22.11
CA LYS A 65 -0.66 9.04 23.42
C LYS A 65 -0.87 10.51 23.77
N ASN A 66 -1.20 11.34 22.79
CA ASN A 66 -1.40 12.78 22.96
C ASN A 66 -2.88 13.17 23.12
N ASP A 67 -3.79 12.20 23.01
CA ASP A 67 -5.22 12.29 23.34
C ASP A 67 -5.48 11.83 24.80
#